data_AF-A0A3P5DHS5-F1
#
_entry.id   AF-A0A3P5DHS5-F1
#
_cell.length_a   1.000
_cell.length_b   1.000
_cell.length_c   1.000
_cell.angle_alpha   90.00
_cell.angle_beta   90.00
_cell.angle_gamma   90.00
#
_symmetry.space_group_name_H-M   'P 1'
#
loop_
_entity.id
_entity.type
_entity.pdbx_description
1 polymer ?
#
loop_
_entity_poly.entity_id
_entity_poly.type
_entity_poly.pdbx_seq_one_letter_code
_entity_poly.pdbx_strand_id
1 'polypeptide(L)' 'MSLHHLLDSDIHHDHYLYDSLLLRIDTVQQYNRQLAGHCYDLISHLIEGNTPEPLQRYLPATLQFQHR' A
#
# COMPACT_ATOMS: atom_id res chain seq x y z
N MET A 1 8.61 0.16 -24.62
CA MET A 1 7.50 0.96 -24.06
C MET A 1 8.12 2.15 -23.35
N SER A 2 7.65 3.37 -23.63
CA SER A 2 8.26 4.62 -23.16
C SER A 2 7.85 4.92 -21.72
N LEU A 3 8.83 5.27 -20.86
CA LEU A 3 8.67 5.67 -19.45
C LEU A 3 7.58 6.75 -19.28
N HIS A 4 7.40 7.62 -20.28
CA HIS A 4 6.40 8.68 -20.25
C HIS A 4 4.96 8.19 -20.12
N HIS A 5 4.65 7.00 -20.66
CA HIS A 5 3.29 6.48 -20.62
C HIS A 5 2.91 5.90 -19.24
N LEU A 6 3.91 5.61 -18.42
CA LEU A 6 3.78 5.09 -17.06
C LEU A 6 3.71 6.20 -16.00
N LEU A 7 3.61 7.47 -16.42
CA LEU A 7 3.26 8.59 -15.53
C LEU A 7 1.82 9.06 -15.76
N ASP A 8 1.25 8.73 -16.92
CA ASP A 8 -0.10 9.16 -17.37
C ASP A 8 -1.20 8.11 -17.17
N SER A 9 -0.84 6.86 -16.82
CA SER A 9 -1.86 5.89 -16.41
C SER A 9 -2.46 6.30 -15.06
N ASP A 10 -3.68 5.85 -14.77
CA ASP A 10 -4.39 6.14 -13.52
C ASP A 10 -3.79 5.31 -12.36
N ILE A 11 -2.51 5.54 -12.08
CA ILE A 11 -1.68 4.63 -11.30
C ILE A 11 -1.89 4.95 -9.85
N HIS A 12 -2.60 4.05 -9.20
CA HIS A 12 -2.70 4.01 -7.76
C HIS A 12 -1.29 3.90 -7.20
N HIS A 13 -1.06 4.49 -6.02
CA HIS A 13 0.21 4.54 -5.29
C HIS A 13 0.78 3.15 -4.97
N ASP A 14 1.22 2.42 -5.99
CA ASP A 14 1.53 1.02 -5.88
C ASP A 14 2.99 0.77 -6.24
N HIS A 15 3.60 -0.09 -5.45
CA HIS A 15 5.00 -0.50 -5.53
C HIS A 15 5.43 -1.01 -6.93
N TYR A 16 4.48 -1.47 -7.75
CA TYR A 16 4.71 -1.95 -9.11
C TYR A 16 5.33 -0.90 -10.06
N LEU A 17 5.19 0.39 -9.75
CA LEU A 17 5.86 1.44 -10.52
C LEU A 17 7.37 1.31 -10.44
N TYR A 18 7.91 1.00 -9.27
CA TYR A 18 9.34 0.84 -9.06
C TYR A 18 9.90 -0.39 -9.79
N ASP A 19 9.09 -1.43 -9.98
CA ASP A 19 9.48 -2.62 -10.74
C ASP A 19 9.61 -2.34 -12.25
N SER A 20 8.93 -1.31 -12.75
CA SER A 20 8.95 -0.93 -14.16
C SER A 20 10.03 0.10 -14.52
N LEU A 21 10.76 0.61 -13.51
CA LEU A 21 11.88 1.53 -13.72
C LEU A 21 13.12 0.78 -14.21
N LEU A 22 13.87 1.40 -15.12
CA LEU A 22 15.19 0.93 -15.54
C LEU A 22 16.20 0.97 -14.38
N LEU A 23 15.99 1.87 -13.41
CA LEU A 23 16.78 1.98 -12.20
C LEU A 23 16.13 1.12 -11.10
N ARG A 24 16.91 0.22 -10.51
CA ARG A 24 16.51 -0.54 -9.34
C ARG A 24 16.54 0.35 -8.10
N ILE A 25 15.39 0.51 -7.46
CA ILE A 25 15.22 1.33 -6.26
C ILE A 25 14.72 0.43 -5.15
N ASP A 26 15.45 0.35 -4.04
CA ASP A 26 14.98 -0.33 -2.84
C ASP A 26 13.81 0.46 -2.23
N THR A 27 12.72 -0.21 -1.89
CA THR A 27 11.48 0.44 -1.43
C THR A 27 11.08 -0.03 -0.04
N VAL A 28 10.29 0.81 0.64
CA VAL A 28 9.55 0.43 1.85
C VAL A 28 8.14 0.06 1.42
N GLN A 29 7.82 -1.23 1.38
CA GLN A 29 6.53 -1.73 0.97
C GLN A 29 5.54 -1.67 2.15
N GLN A 30 4.38 -1.06 1.91
CA GLN A 30 3.25 -1.07 2.82
C GLN A 30 2.23 -2.13 2.38
N TYR A 31 1.63 -2.82 3.34
CA TYR A 31 0.58 -3.82 3.09
C TYR A 31 -0.77 -3.14 2.85
N ASN A 32 -0.89 -2.40 1.74
CA ASN A 32 -2.04 -1.54 1.42
C ASN A 32 -3.39 -2.29 1.41
N ARG A 33 -3.42 -3.54 0.91
CA ARG A 33 -4.64 -4.37 0.95
C ARG A 33 -5.09 -4.66 2.38
N GLN A 34 -4.15 -4.98 3.26
CA GLN A 34 -4.44 -5.27 4.67
C GLN A 34 -4.84 -3.99 5.41
N LEU A 35 -4.20 -2.86 5.09
CA LEU A 35 -4.58 -1.55 5.61
C LEU A 35 -6.02 -1.19 5.23
N ALA A 36 -6.38 -1.35 3.95
CA ALA A 36 -7.74 -1.08 3.48
C ALA A 36 -8.77 -1.98 4.18
N GLY A 37 -8.48 -3.28 4.32
CA GLY A 37 -9.34 -4.20 5.07
C GLY A 37 -9.52 -3.77 6.54
N HIS A 38 -8.42 -3.41 7.22
CA HIS A 38 -8.49 -2.93 8.60
C HIS A 38 -9.29 -1.64 8.76
N CYS A 39 -9.15 -0.69 7.83
CA CYS A 39 -9.95 0.53 7.82
C CYS A 39 -11.44 0.22 7.62
N TYR A 40 -11.74 -0.68 6.68
CA TYR A 40 -13.12 -1.11 6.43
C TYR A 40 -13.75 -1.75 7.66
N ASP A 41 -13.04 -2.69 8.30
CA ASP A 41 -13.53 -3.37 9.51
C ASP A 41 -13.79 -2.36 10.63
N LEU A 42 -12.83 -1.47 10.88
CA LEU A 42 -12.90 -0.48 11.95
C LEU A 42 -14.10 0.46 11.75
N ILE A 43 -14.26 0.99 10.54
CA ILE A 43 -15.38 1.87 10.21
C ILE A 43 -16.71 1.12 10.32
N SER A 44 -16.78 -0.13 9.86
CA SER A 44 -17.99 -0.96 9.94
C SER A 44 -18.44 -1.16 11.40
N HIS A 45 -17.51 -1.49 12.31
CA HIS A 45 -17.82 -1.63 13.73
C HIS A 45 -18.33 -0.31 14.33
N LEU A 46 -17.67 0.81 14.01
CA LEU A 46 -18.11 2.13 14.50
C LEU A 46 -19.51 2.50 14.01
N ILE A 47 -19.85 2.16 12.75
CA ILE A 47 -21.19 2.38 12.19
C ILE A 47 -22.25 1.56 12.93
N GLU A 48 -21.91 0.33 13.32
CA GLU A 48 -22.79 -0.55 14.11
C GLU A 48 -22.91 -0.13 15.59
N GLY A 49 -22.19 0.92 16.02
CA GLY A 49 -22.16 1.37 17.40
C GLY A 49 -21.25 0.53 18.30
N ASN A 50 -20.45 -0.36 17.71
CA ASN A 50 -19.45 -1.16 18.41
C ASN A 50 -18.15 -0.35 18.50
N THR A 51 -17.51 -0.32 19.67
CA THR A 51 -16.16 0.24 19.81
C THR A 51 -15.13 -0.86 19.47
N PRO A 52 -14.40 -0.77 18.35
CA PRO A 52 -13.41 -1.77 18.00
C PRO A 52 -12.21 -1.71 18.93
N GLU A 53 -11.83 -2.85 19.52
CA GLU A 53 -10.62 -2.99 20.33
C GLU A 53 -9.59 -3.85 19.58
N PRO A 54 -8.37 -3.33 19.30
CA PRO A 54 -7.87 -1.99 19.61
C PRO A 54 -8.37 -0.91 18.62
N LEU A 55 -8.54 0.32 19.12
CA LEU A 55 -8.94 1.49 18.33
C LEU A 55 -7.87 1.92 17.30
N GLN A 56 -6.63 1.50 17.50
CA GLN A 56 -5.51 1.74 16.61
C GLN A 56 -4.88 0.42 16.21
N ARG A 57 -4.54 0.31 14.92
CA ARG A 57 -3.81 -0.84 14.38
C ARG A 57 -2.49 -0.38 13.79
N TYR A 58 -1.43 -1.14 14.06
CA TYR A 58 -0.12 -0.93 13.47
C TYR A 58 0.14 -2.05 12.47
N LEU A 59 0.49 -1.67 11.24
CA LEU A 59 0.93 -2.59 10.20
C LEU A 59 2.41 -2.32 9.92
N PRO A 60 3.31 -3.27 10.20
CA PRO A 60 4.73 -3.08 9.91
C PRO A 60 4.95 -3.02 8.40
N ALA A 61 5.75 -2.06 7.95
CA ALA A 61 6.23 -2.03 6.58
C ALA A 61 7.38 -3.03 6.39
N THR A 62 7.62 -3.45 5.15
CA THR A 62 8.70 -4.38 4.80
C THR A 62 9.67 -3.70 3.83
N LEU A 63 10.97 -3.94 3.99
CA LEU A 63 11.95 -3.50 3.02
C LEU A 63 11.94 -4.45 1.82
N GLN A 64 11.72 -3.90 0.63
CA GLN A 64 11.79 -4.62 -0.63
C GLN A 64 13.07 -4.18 -1.35
N PHE A 65 14.08 -5.03 -1.30
CA PHE A 65 15.35 -4.81 -1.99
C PHE A 65 15.24 -5.28 -3.45
N GLN A 66 15.59 -4.41 -4.39
CA GLN A 66 15.57 -4.69 -5.83
C GLN A 66 16.97 -5.07 -6.36
N HIS A 67 18.00 -5.02 -5.51
CA HIS A 67 19.37 -5.40 -5.84
C HIS A 67 19.58 -6.93 -5.80
N ARG A 68 19.34 -7.59 -6.94
CA ARG A 68 20.03 -8.83 -7.37
C ARG A 68 20.29 -8.83 -8.86
#